data_AF-A0A3B9J6Q9-F1
#
_entry.id   AF-A0A3B9J6Q9-F1
#
_cell.length_a   1.000
_cell.length_b   1.000
_cell.length_c   1.000
_cell.angle_alpha   90.00
_cell.angle_beta   90.00
_cell.angle_gamma   90.00
#
_symmetry.space_group_name_H-M   'P 1'
#
loop_
_entity.id
_entity.type
_entity.pdbx_description
1 polymer ?
#
loop_
_entity_poly.entity_id
_entity_poly.type
_entity_poly.pdbx_seq_one_letter_code
_entity_poly.pdbx_strand_id
1 'polypeptide(L)'
;MSRIFLAFLVLILAACAPGGQAAPADELPTQVPSRTPGGPTLTPVSFIPPESTPVQASELLRFEGEGPGQGGPIRLDSETTLRIHWQQFDEQVFQIFVVNTDPNQTDPRYKKVSVALSAVPSIGYTDYLLIPGEYLLMVETGAGKWTVWVESIRP
;
A
#
# COMPACT_ATOMS: atom_id res chain seq x y z
N MET A 1 4.22 -54.37 13.31
CA MET A 1 3.88 -54.80 11.93
C MET A 1 4.20 -53.64 10.99
N SER A 2 5.31 -53.76 10.24
CA SER A 2 5.37 -53.70 8.75
C SER A 2 4.87 -52.36 8.18
N ARG A 3 5.74 -51.38 7.89
CA ARG A 3 6.58 -51.17 6.67
C ARG A 3 5.76 -50.97 5.39
N ILE A 4 6.26 -50.07 4.53
CA ILE A 4 6.11 -49.92 3.05
C ILE A 4 5.38 -48.61 2.65
N PHE A 5 5.82 -47.76 1.71
CA PHE A 5 6.95 -47.75 0.77
C PHE A 5 7.25 -46.31 0.31
N LEU A 6 8.52 -46.08 -0.04
CA LEU A 6 9.05 -44.96 -0.81
C LEU A 6 8.62 -45.08 -2.29
N ALA A 7 8.34 -43.98 -2.98
CA ALA A 7 8.43 -43.92 -4.44
C ALA A 7 8.84 -42.53 -4.93
N PHE A 8 10.07 -42.47 -5.41
CA PHE A 8 10.68 -41.46 -6.26
C PHE A 8 9.95 -41.35 -7.61
N LEU A 9 9.81 -40.15 -8.17
CA LEU A 9 10.04 -39.96 -9.61
C LEU A 9 10.47 -38.52 -9.92
N VAL A 10 11.67 -38.42 -10.47
CA VAL A 10 12.29 -37.26 -11.10
C VAL A 10 11.89 -37.28 -12.58
N LEU A 11 11.50 -36.15 -13.17
CA LEU A 11 11.76 -35.89 -14.59
C LEU A 11 11.93 -34.40 -14.88
N ILE A 12 12.98 -34.15 -15.66
CA ILE A 12 13.63 -32.88 -16.02
C ILE A 12 13.03 -32.35 -17.33
N LEU A 13 12.96 -31.03 -17.52
CA LEU A 13 13.20 -30.45 -18.85
C LEU A 13 13.70 -29.00 -18.77
N ALA A 14 14.93 -28.84 -19.24
CA ALA A 14 15.59 -27.57 -19.52
C ALA A 14 14.98 -26.92 -20.78
N ALA A 15 14.85 -25.60 -20.75
CA ALA A 15 14.77 -24.79 -21.96
C ALA A 15 15.77 -23.64 -21.82
N CYS A 16 16.96 -23.86 -22.37
CA CYS A 16 17.92 -22.83 -22.72
C CYS A 16 17.41 -22.16 -24.02
N ALA A 17 17.20 -20.85 -24.00
CA ALA A 17 17.02 -20.07 -25.21
C ALA A 17 18.16 -19.05 -25.31
N PRO A 18 19.03 -19.14 -26.34
CA PRO A 18 20.04 -18.15 -26.64
C PRO A 18 19.50 -17.09 -27.61
N GLY A 19 20.04 -15.87 -27.50
CA GLY A 19 20.23 -14.99 -28.65
C GLY A 19 19.07 -14.07 -29.01
N GLY A 20 19.19 -12.80 -28.62
CA GLY A 20 18.52 -11.67 -29.27
C GLY A 20 19.51 -10.53 -29.41
N GLN A 21 20.10 -10.38 -30.59
CA GLN A 21 21.03 -9.31 -30.97
C GLN A 21 20.40 -7.93 -30.74
N ALA A 22 21.17 -7.03 -30.13
CA ALA A 22 20.88 -5.61 -30.13
C ALA A 22 20.98 -5.08 -31.57
N ALA A 23 19.89 -4.48 -32.07
CA ALA A 23 19.87 -3.79 -33.35
C ALA A 23 20.76 -2.52 -33.29
N PRO A 24 21.38 -2.11 -34.41
CA PRO A 24 22.09 -0.84 -34.49
C PRO A 24 21.11 0.33 -34.38
N ALA A 25 21.52 1.38 -33.66
CA ALA A 25 20.80 2.63 -33.57
C ALA A 25 20.90 3.37 -34.92
N ASP A 26 19.76 3.55 -35.58
CA ASP A 26 19.62 4.49 -36.70
C ASP A 26 19.67 5.92 -36.13
N GLU A 27 20.68 6.70 -36.51
CA GLU A 27 20.76 8.12 -36.18
C GLU A 27 19.75 8.89 -37.04
N LEU A 28 18.67 9.36 -36.40
CA LEU A 28 17.75 10.31 -37.03
C LEU A 28 18.46 11.66 -37.21
N PRO A 29 18.42 12.31 -38.39
CA PRO A 29 18.93 13.66 -38.53
C PRO A 29 18.09 14.63 -37.69
N THR A 30 18.72 15.20 -36.67
CA THR A 30 18.17 16.30 -35.87
C THR A 30 17.97 17.53 -36.77
N GLN A 31 16.76 17.70 -37.31
CA GLN A 31 16.36 18.98 -37.86
C GLN A 31 16.17 19.96 -36.68
N VAL A 32 17.05 20.96 -36.60
CA VAL A 32 16.87 22.09 -35.70
C VAL A 32 15.83 23.02 -36.33
N PRO A 33 14.62 23.17 -35.74
CA PRO A 33 13.67 24.15 -36.23
C PRO A 33 14.21 25.56 -35.99
N SER A 34 14.42 26.30 -37.09
CA SER A 34 14.79 27.71 -37.05
C SER A 34 13.62 28.50 -36.48
N ARG A 35 13.80 29.09 -35.28
CA ARG A 35 12.77 29.93 -34.65
C ARG A 35 12.65 31.24 -35.41
N THR A 36 11.53 31.44 -36.12
CA THR A 36 11.12 32.75 -36.62
C THR A 36 10.72 33.63 -35.44
N PRO A 37 11.36 34.79 -35.19
CA PRO A 37 10.93 35.71 -34.15
C PRO A 37 9.73 36.52 -34.68
N GLY A 38 8.54 36.31 -34.12
CA GLY A 38 7.37 37.10 -34.50
C GLY A 38 6.02 36.68 -33.90
N GLY A 39 6.00 35.86 -32.86
CA GLY A 39 4.74 35.49 -32.18
C GLY A 39 4.28 36.59 -31.22
N PRO A 40 2.96 36.79 -31.04
CA PRO A 40 2.44 37.72 -30.04
C PRO A 40 2.93 37.32 -28.64
N THR A 41 3.37 38.30 -27.86
CA THR A 41 3.75 38.14 -26.46
C THR A 41 2.56 37.58 -25.68
N LEU A 42 2.59 36.29 -25.33
CA LEU A 42 1.68 35.73 -24.36
C LEU A 42 2.08 36.28 -22.99
N THR A 43 1.24 37.10 -22.39
CA THR A 43 1.38 37.49 -21.00
C THR A 43 1.35 36.21 -20.14
N PRO A 44 2.34 35.97 -19.27
CA PRO A 44 2.32 34.82 -18.39
C PRO A 44 1.11 34.95 -17.46
N VAL A 45 0.14 34.05 -17.61
CA VAL A 45 -0.91 33.87 -16.62
C VAL A 45 -0.22 33.31 -15.37
N SER A 46 -0.14 34.14 -14.33
CA SER A 46 0.33 33.69 -13.02
C SER A 46 -0.70 32.71 -12.46
N PHE A 47 -0.35 31.42 -12.46
CA PHE A 47 -1.10 30.44 -11.70
C PHE A 47 -0.82 30.70 -10.22
N ILE A 48 -1.79 31.27 -9.52
CA ILE A 48 -1.78 31.29 -8.06
C ILE A 48 -2.19 29.87 -7.63
N PRO A 49 -1.29 29.06 -7.04
CA PRO A 49 -1.70 27.77 -6.51
C PRO A 49 -2.77 28.01 -5.44
N PRO A 50 -3.85 27.20 -5.40
CA PRO A 50 -4.84 27.31 -4.34
C PRO A 50 -4.14 27.18 -2.99
N GLU A 51 -4.47 28.11 -2.08
CA GLU A 51 -3.96 28.15 -0.72
C GLU A 51 -4.27 26.80 -0.04
N SER A 52 -3.23 26.03 0.28
CA SER A 52 -3.38 24.71 0.88
C SER A 52 -3.96 24.87 2.29
N THR A 53 -5.17 24.36 2.54
CA THR A 53 -5.65 24.22 3.92
C THR A 53 -4.68 23.35 4.70
N PRO A 54 -4.30 23.73 5.94
CA PRO A 54 -3.40 22.93 6.75
C PRO A 54 -4.09 21.63 7.14
N VAL A 55 -3.60 20.51 6.59
CA VAL A 55 -4.04 19.16 6.94
C VAL A 55 -3.73 18.91 8.42
N GLN A 56 -4.78 18.77 9.25
CA GLN A 56 -4.61 18.37 10.64
C GLN A 56 -4.59 16.84 10.72
N ALA A 57 -3.41 16.28 10.99
CA ALA A 57 -3.24 14.87 11.34
C ALA A 57 -3.38 14.69 12.86
N SER A 58 -4.15 13.70 13.30
CA SER A 58 -4.27 13.35 14.72
C SER A 58 -4.17 11.84 14.90
N GLU A 59 -3.20 11.37 15.72
CA GLU A 59 -3.04 9.97 16.06
C GLU A 59 -4.28 9.48 16.83
N LEU A 60 -4.91 8.41 16.34
CA LEU A 60 -6.09 7.79 16.94
C LEU A 60 -5.73 6.57 17.79
N LEU A 61 -4.72 5.83 17.36
CA LEU A 61 -4.39 4.53 17.91
C LEU A 61 -2.93 4.18 17.60
N ARG A 62 -2.25 3.58 18.56
CA ARG A 62 -0.92 2.96 18.41
C ARG A 62 -0.83 1.71 19.27
N PHE A 63 -0.33 0.64 18.69
CA PHE A 63 -0.07 -0.60 19.41
C PHE A 63 1.09 -1.37 18.79
N GLU A 64 1.71 -2.20 19.61
CA GLU A 64 2.84 -3.05 19.25
C GLU A 64 2.56 -4.47 19.70
N GLY A 65 3.23 -5.42 19.08
CA GLY A 65 3.07 -6.82 19.42
C GLY A 65 4.16 -7.71 18.83
N GLU A 66 4.14 -8.96 19.24
CA GLU A 66 5.08 -10.00 18.81
C GLU A 66 4.38 -11.21 18.17
N GLY A 67 3.05 -11.14 18.01
CA GLY A 67 2.20 -12.26 17.63
C GLY A 67 0.89 -11.81 16.95
N PRO A 68 0.14 -12.76 16.37
CA PRO A 68 -1.11 -12.47 15.68
C PRO A 68 -2.26 -12.16 16.65
N GLY A 69 -3.38 -11.70 16.11
CA GLY A 69 -4.64 -11.51 16.85
C GLY A 69 -4.68 -10.26 17.74
N GLN A 70 -3.70 -9.37 17.59
CA GLN A 70 -3.65 -8.12 18.33
C GLN A 70 -4.29 -6.99 17.53
N GLY A 71 -4.89 -6.02 18.21
CA GLY A 71 -5.60 -4.94 17.57
C GLY A 71 -6.16 -3.91 18.55
N GLY A 72 -6.79 -2.87 18.00
CA GLY A 72 -7.43 -1.83 18.79
C GLY A 72 -8.65 -1.21 18.09
N PRO A 73 -9.65 -0.76 18.86
CA PRO A 73 -10.85 -0.16 18.31
C PRO A 73 -10.57 1.25 17.77
N ILE A 74 -11.31 1.63 16.73
CA ILE A 74 -11.32 2.96 16.11
C ILE A 74 -12.77 3.38 15.95
N ARG A 75 -13.12 4.58 16.42
CA ARG A 75 -14.45 5.17 16.25
C ARG A 75 -14.35 6.40 15.37
N LEU A 76 -15.17 6.46 14.33
CA LEU A 76 -15.24 7.59 13.39
C LEU A 76 -16.60 8.25 13.47
N ASP A 77 -16.63 9.54 13.83
CA ASP A 77 -17.87 10.33 13.91
C ASP A 77 -18.24 10.99 12.58
N SER A 78 -17.31 11.05 11.63
CA SER A 78 -17.49 11.62 10.29
C SER A 78 -16.72 10.81 9.25
N GLU A 79 -17.08 10.97 7.98
CA GLU A 79 -16.25 10.46 6.88
C GLU A 79 -14.83 11.04 7.00
N THR A 80 -13.83 10.17 7.02
CA THR A 80 -12.44 10.54 7.37
C THR A 80 -11.48 9.66 6.60
N THR A 81 -10.37 10.24 6.14
CA THR A 81 -9.25 9.46 5.61
C THR A 81 -8.40 8.98 6.79
N LEU A 82 -8.26 7.67 6.96
CA LEU A 82 -7.31 7.09 7.89
C LEU A 82 -6.01 6.80 7.19
N ARG A 83 -4.90 7.28 7.76
CA ARG A 83 -3.56 6.84 7.39
C ARG A 83 -3.09 5.80 8.39
N ILE A 84 -2.89 4.58 7.91
CA ILE A 84 -2.46 3.45 8.71
C ILE A 84 -0.99 3.20 8.40
N HIS A 85 -0.15 3.34 9.41
CA HIS A 85 1.28 3.11 9.33
C HIS A 85 1.64 1.78 9.97
N TRP A 86 2.71 1.17 9.48
CA TRP A 86 3.27 -0.03 10.08
C TRP A 86 4.79 -0.05 10.04
N GLN A 87 5.35 -0.77 11.00
CA GLN A 87 6.74 -1.16 11.05
C GLN A 87 6.83 -2.61 11.51
N GLN A 88 7.43 -3.46 10.69
CA GLN A 88 7.66 -4.88 10.93
C GLN A 88 9.16 -5.15 10.96
N PHE A 89 9.62 -5.89 11.95
CA PHE A 89 11.05 -6.14 12.15
C PHE A 89 11.50 -7.56 11.73
N ASP A 90 10.57 -8.47 11.49
CA ASP A 90 10.84 -9.89 11.24
C ASP A 90 10.42 -10.35 9.83
N GLU A 91 10.96 -11.48 9.38
CA GLU A 91 10.71 -12.09 8.04
C GLU A 91 9.45 -12.97 7.97
N GLN A 92 8.54 -12.83 8.94
CA GLN A 92 7.31 -13.62 8.97
C GLN A 92 6.18 -12.92 8.21
N VAL A 93 5.13 -13.66 7.86
CA VAL A 93 3.96 -13.06 7.21
C VAL A 93 3.24 -12.14 8.17
N PHE A 94 3.22 -10.86 7.85
CA PHE A 94 2.55 -9.79 8.58
C PHE A 94 1.39 -9.26 7.76
N GLN A 95 0.18 -9.24 8.34
CA GLN A 95 -1.03 -8.83 7.67
C GLN A 95 -1.91 -7.98 8.59
N ILE A 96 -2.27 -6.79 8.12
CA ILE A 96 -3.14 -5.85 8.82
C ILE A 96 -4.50 -5.82 8.14
N PHE A 97 -5.56 -5.80 8.95
CA PHE A 97 -6.93 -5.57 8.51
C PHE A 97 -7.61 -4.44 9.28
N VAL A 98 -8.48 -3.71 8.58
CA VAL A 98 -9.54 -2.91 9.21
C VAL A 98 -10.84 -3.67 9.04
N VAL A 99 -11.55 -3.92 10.13
CA VAL A 99 -12.84 -4.62 10.16
C VAL A 99 -13.90 -3.64 10.65
N ASN A 100 -15.00 -3.47 9.92
CA ASN A 100 -16.15 -2.73 10.43
C ASN A 100 -16.92 -3.61 11.41
N THR A 101 -17.14 -3.09 12.62
CA THR A 101 -17.84 -3.75 13.72
C THR A 101 -19.19 -3.11 14.04
N ASP A 102 -19.59 -2.06 13.30
CA ASP A 102 -20.87 -1.38 13.47
C ASP A 102 -22.01 -2.28 12.96
N PRO A 103 -22.95 -2.69 13.83
CA PRO A 103 -24.07 -3.55 13.44
C PRO A 103 -25.03 -2.89 12.45
N ASN A 104 -24.99 -1.56 12.31
CA ASN A 104 -25.85 -0.82 11.39
C ASN A 104 -25.25 -0.73 9.98
N GLN A 105 -23.96 -1.04 9.82
CA GLN A 105 -23.32 -1.01 8.51
C GLN A 105 -23.55 -2.33 7.76
N THR A 106 -24.33 -2.25 6.69
CA THR A 106 -24.73 -3.42 5.90
C THR A 106 -24.03 -3.50 4.54
N ASP A 107 -23.35 -2.44 4.10
CA ASP A 107 -22.63 -2.45 2.83
C ASP A 107 -21.38 -3.34 2.95
N PRO A 108 -21.30 -4.43 2.14
CA PRO A 108 -20.20 -5.39 2.23
C PRO A 108 -18.83 -4.77 1.90
N ARG A 109 -18.78 -3.62 1.21
CA ARG A 109 -17.53 -2.94 0.85
C ARG A 109 -16.74 -2.48 2.08
N TYR A 110 -17.41 -2.21 3.20
CA TYR A 110 -16.76 -1.74 4.42
C TYR A 110 -16.49 -2.84 5.44
N LYS A 111 -16.85 -4.10 5.16
CA LYS A 111 -16.81 -5.18 6.16
C LYS A 111 -15.41 -5.52 6.67
N LYS A 112 -14.45 -5.81 5.77
CA LYS A 112 -13.06 -6.16 6.10
C LYS A 112 -12.15 -5.75 4.93
N VAL A 113 -11.15 -4.93 5.21
CA VAL A 113 -10.20 -4.40 4.22
C VAL A 113 -8.80 -4.83 4.59
N SER A 114 -8.09 -5.47 3.65
CA SER A 114 -6.67 -5.82 3.80
C SER A 114 -5.82 -4.58 3.58
N VAL A 115 -5.07 -4.17 4.59
CA VAL A 115 -4.28 -2.93 4.60
C VAL A 115 -2.87 -3.18 4.09
N ALA A 116 -2.22 -4.21 4.61
CA ALA A 116 -0.85 -4.56 4.26
C ALA A 116 -0.68 -6.09 4.31
N LEU A 117 0.22 -6.60 3.48
CA LEU A 117 0.69 -7.99 3.51
C LEU A 117 2.18 -7.99 3.14
N SER A 118 3.03 -8.38 4.09
CA SER A 118 4.48 -8.48 3.86
C SER A 118 5.02 -9.78 4.45
N ALA A 119 6.02 -10.36 3.79
CA ALA A 119 6.77 -11.53 4.28
C ALA A 119 8.24 -11.19 4.56
N VAL A 120 8.56 -9.90 4.64
CA VAL A 120 9.89 -9.35 4.96
C VAL A 120 9.74 -8.16 5.89
N PRO A 121 10.78 -7.79 6.67
CA PRO A 121 10.78 -6.55 7.43
C PRO A 121 10.40 -5.38 6.52
N SER A 122 9.45 -4.56 6.99
CA SER A 122 8.85 -3.53 6.15
C SER A 122 8.41 -2.33 6.98
N ILE A 123 8.45 -1.16 6.37
CA ILE A 123 7.92 0.09 6.92
C ILE A 123 7.09 0.73 5.81
N GLY A 124 5.90 1.19 6.14
CA GLY A 124 5.05 1.83 5.16
C GLY A 124 3.82 2.46 5.77
N TYR A 125 3.02 3.06 4.89
CA TYR A 125 1.70 3.57 5.24
C TYR A 125 0.75 3.37 4.05
N THR A 126 -0.54 3.46 4.35
CA THR A 126 -1.60 3.48 3.34
C THR A 126 -2.77 4.33 3.83
N ASP A 127 -3.47 4.95 2.89
CA ASP A 127 -4.58 5.85 3.17
C ASP A 127 -5.90 5.19 2.74
N TYR A 128 -6.89 5.16 3.63
CA TYR A 128 -8.22 4.63 3.38
C TYR A 128 -9.30 5.64 3.74
N LEU A 129 -10.18 5.94 2.79
CA LEU A 129 -11.39 6.71 3.07
C LEU A 129 -12.45 5.80 3.69
N LEU A 130 -12.86 6.11 4.92
CA LEU A 130 -13.87 5.35 5.65
C LEU A 130 -15.03 6.26 6.05
N ILE A 131 -16.22 5.68 6.05
CA ILE A 131 -17.45 6.33 6.49
C ILE A 131 -17.58 6.27 8.03
N PRO A 132 -18.46 7.08 8.65
CA PRO A 132 -18.70 7.02 10.09
C PRO A 132 -19.07 5.60 10.55
N GLY A 133 -18.60 5.22 11.74
CA GLY A 133 -18.86 3.91 12.32
C GLY A 133 -17.80 3.44 13.30
N GLU A 134 -17.95 2.21 13.75
CA GLU A 134 -17.01 1.52 14.63
C GLU A 134 -16.20 0.50 13.84
N TYR A 135 -14.89 0.52 14.06
CA TYR A 135 -13.93 -0.35 13.37
C TYR A 135 -12.97 -0.98 14.37
N LEU A 136 -12.42 -2.12 13.99
CA LEU A 136 -11.32 -2.79 14.66
C LEU A 136 -10.14 -2.87 13.68
N LEU A 137 -9.03 -2.23 14.03
CA LEU A 137 -7.76 -2.48 13.34
C LEU A 137 -7.10 -3.68 14.01
N MET A 138 -6.70 -4.66 13.22
CA MET A 138 -6.08 -5.87 13.74
C MET A 138 -4.93 -6.38 12.88
N VAL A 139 -3.96 -7.00 13.52
CA VAL A 139 -2.91 -7.80 12.91
C VAL A 139 -3.38 -9.25 12.92
N GLU A 140 -3.83 -9.76 11.76
CA GLU A 140 -4.36 -11.13 11.64
C GLU A 140 -3.23 -12.16 11.61
N THR A 141 -2.16 -11.85 10.88
CA THR A 141 -0.91 -12.61 10.92
C THR A 141 0.23 -11.66 11.26
N GLY A 142 1.19 -12.14 12.03
CA GLY A 142 2.37 -11.37 12.41
C GLY A 142 3.08 -12.14 13.50
N ALA A 143 4.23 -12.71 13.17
CA ALA A 143 5.11 -13.31 14.15
C ALA A 143 6.37 -12.46 14.26
N GLY A 144 6.84 -12.26 15.49
CA GLY A 144 7.92 -11.32 15.76
C GLY A 144 7.42 -9.89 15.92
N LYS A 145 8.34 -8.97 16.18
CA LYS A 145 8.06 -7.60 16.61
C LYS A 145 7.48 -6.77 15.47
N TRP A 146 6.47 -5.99 15.81
CA TRP A 146 5.88 -5.00 14.92
C TRP A 146 5.22 -3.86 15.71
N THR A 147 5.01 -2.74 15.04
CA THR A 147 4.28 -1.56 15.54
C THR A 147 3.32 -1.10 14.46
N VAL A 148 2.08 -0.77 14.85
CA VAL A 148 1.05 -0.20 13.98
C VAL A 148 0.48 1.04 14.64
N TRP A 149 0.28 2.10 13.85
CA TRP A 149 -0.40 3.31 14.34
C TRP A 149 -1.26 3.93 13.26
N VAL A 150 -2.26 4.70 13.68
CA VAL A 150 -3.27 5.28 12.81
C VAL A 150 -3.41 6.76 13.07
N GLU A 151 -3.46 7.53 11.99
CA GLU A 151 -3.77 8.95 12.00
C GLU A 151 -5.10 9.19 11.28
N SER A 152 -5.92 10.09 11.82
CA SER A 152 -6.99 10.71 11.05
C SER A 152 -6.45 11.89 10.27
N ILE A 153 -6.81 11.98 9.00
CA ILE A 153 -6.49 13.08 8.10
C ILE A 153 -7.80 13.78 7.78
N ARG A 154 -7.97 15.00 8.31
CA ARG A 154 -9.11 15.87 7.99
C ARG A 154 -8.67 16.92 6.97
N PRO A 155 -9.48 17.18 5.92
CA PRO A 155 -9.20 18.23 4.95
C PRO A 155 -9.26 19.64 5.57
#